data_AF-A0A1M5MAT3-F1
#
_entry.id   AF-A0A1M5MAT3-F1
#
_cell.length_a   1.000
_cell.length_b   1.000
_cell.length_c   1.000
_cell.angle_alpha   90.00
_cell.angle_beta   90.00
_cell.angle_gamma   90.00
#
_symmetry.space_group_name_H-M   'P 1'
#
loop_
_entity.id
_entity.type
_entity.pdbx_description
1 polymer ?
#
loop_
_entity_poly.entity_id
_entity_poly.type
_entity_poly.pdbx_seq_one_letter_code
_entity_poly.pdbx_strand_id
1 'polypeptide(L)'
;MFWQPLSLGGCAFVDACAAGRAVADASALTLQAQSALPLLSPYLAAHLVTYAEHLFPLLLVLGLLARLSALALLGMTLVIQLFVYPDAWPTHLTWIGRMLVVIGRGTGRWSADRMLGNR
;
A
#
# COMPACT_ATOMS: atom_id res chain seq x y z
N MET A 1 -16.11 -11.83 -1.63
CA MET A 1 -15.21 -12.99 -1.65
C MET A 1 -14.29 -12.91 -2.86
N PHE A 2 -13.47 -11.85 -2.97
CA PHE A 2 -12.60 -11.59 -4.13
C PHE A 2 -11.12 -11.44 -3.72
N TRP A 3 -10.85 -11.40 -2.41
CA TRP A 3 -9.52 -11.19 -1.83
C TRP A 3 -9.36 -12.05 -0.58
N GLN A 4 -8.86 -13.28 -0.72
CA GLN A 4 -8.12 -14.04 0.31
C GLN A 4 -7.43 -15.26 -0.33
N PRO A 5 -6.19 -15.62 0.07
CA PRO A 5 -5.13 -14.67 0.43
C PRO A 5 -3.79 -14.99 -0.28
N LEU A 6 -2.85 -14.05 -0.16
CA LEU A 6 -1.39 -14.29 -0.23
C LEU A 6 -0.93 -15.59 0.47
N SER A 7 -1.72 -16.18 1.39
CA SER A 7 -1.46 -17.48 1.98
C SER A 7 -1.52 -18.64 0.97
N LEU A 8 -2.41 -18.60 -0.03
CA LEU A 8 -2.46 -19.62 -1.07
C LEU A 8 -1.24 -19.52 -1.99
N GLY A 9 -0.78 -18.30 -2.29
CA GLY A 9 0.46 -18.09 -3.04
C GLY A 9 1.70 -18.53 -2.26
N GLY A 10 1.72 -18.28 -0.95
CA GLY A 10 2.76 -18.74 -0.04
C GLY A 10 2.81 -20.27 0.09
N CYS A 11 1.67 -20.93 0.32
CA CYS A 11 1.60 -22.39 0.35
C CYS A 11 1.96 -23.00 -1.00
N ALA A 12 1.45 -22.45 -2.11
CA ALA A 12 1.78 -22.94 -3.45
C ALA A 12 3.27 -22.76 -3.79
N PHE A 13 3.90 -21.68 -3.32
CA PHE A 13 5.35 -21.47 -3.46
C PHE A 13 6.14 -22.49 -2.62
N VAL A 14 5.73 -22.71 -1.36
CA VAL A 14 6.38 -23.68 -0.48
C VAL A 14 6.22 -25.11 -1.01
N ASP A 15 5.04 -25.49 -1.48
CA ASP A 15 4.77 -26.78 -2.11
C ASP A 15 5.56 -26.96 -3.42
N ALA A 16 5.73 -25.89 -4.19
CA ALA A 16 6.56 -25.87 -5.40
C ALA A 16 8.04 -26.15 -5.11
N CYS A 17 8.58 -25.47 -4.10
CA CYS A 17 9.95 -25.67 -3.64
C CYS A 17 10.13 -27.07 -3.03
N ALA A 18 9.15 -27.55 -2.24
CA ALA A 18 9.15 -28.90 -1.67
C ALA A 18 9.10 -30.00 -2.76
N ALA A 19 8.46 -29.72 -3.90
CA ALA A 19 8.47 -30.58 -5.09
C ALA A 19 9.77 -30.47 -5.93
N GLY A 20 10.77 -29.71 -5.47
CA GLY A 20 12.09 -29.61 -6.12
C GLY A 20 12.18 -28.59 -7.25
N ARG A 21 11.18 -27.70 -7.42
CA ARG A 21 11.29 -26.61 -8.42
C ARG A 21 12.31 -25.56 -7.99
N ALA A 22 12.99 -24.97 -8.96
CA ALA A 22 13.86 -23.83 -8.70
C ALA A 22 13.02 -22.65 -8.16
N VAL A 23 13.64 -21.83 -7.31
CA VAL A 23 12.98 -20.66 -6.69
C VAL A 23 12.40 -19.73 -7.75
N ALA A 24 13.10 -19.54 -8.88
CA ALA A 24 12.63 -18.73 -10.00
C ALA A 24 11.30 -19.26 -10.60
N ASP A 25 11.20 -20.58 -10.82
CA ASP A 25 10.02 -21.22 -11.38
C ASP A 25 8.85 -21.22 -10.40
N ALA A 26 9.14 -21.47 -9.11
CA ALA A 26 8.15 -21.42 -8.05
C ALA A 26 7.56 -20.00 -7.91
N SER A 27 8.41 -18.96 -7.94
CA SER A 27 7.97 -17.57 -7.92
C SER A 27 7.13 -17.20 -9.14
N ALA A 28 7.50 -17.66 -10.33
CA ALA A 28 6.76 -17.38 -11.56
C ALA A 28 5.33 -17.96 -11.54
N LEU A 29 5.17 -19.20 -11.09
CA LEU A 29 3.86 -19.86 -11.00
C LEU A 29 2.94 -19.20 -9.97
N THR A 30 3.49 -18.88 -8.79
CA THR A 30 2.76 -18.15 -7.75
C THR A 30 2.30 -16.78 -8.26
N LEU A 31 3.14 -16.10 -9.04
CA LEU A 31 2.81 -14.80 -9.65
C LEU A 31 1.71 -14.91 -10.70
N GLN A 32 1.73 -15.93 -11.55
CA GLN A 32 0.66 -16.16 -12.53
C GLN A 32 -0.68 -16.45 -11.85
N ALA A 33 -0.69 -17.26 -10.79
CA ALA A 33 -1.91 -17.61 -10.07
C ALA A 33 -2.58 -16.41 -9.38
N GLN A 34 -1.80 -15.44 -8.90
CA GLN A 34 -2.31 -14.24 -8.20
C GLN A 34 -2.65 -13.06 -9.14
N SER A 35 -2.26 -13.12 -10.41
CA SER A 35 -2.38 -12.00 -11.36
C SER A 35 -3.77 -11.85 -12.01
N ALA A 36 -4.80 -12.52 -11.52
CA ALA A 36 -6.16 -12.43 -12.05
C ALA A 36 -6.89 -11.14 -11.61
N LEU A 37 -6.39 -9.98 -12.02
CA LEU A 37 -7.04 -8.69 -11.81
C LEU A 37 -7.78 -8.27 -13.10
N PRO A 38 -9.12 -8.20 -13.11
CA PRO A 38 -9.90 -8.01 -14.35
C PRO A 38 -9.86 -6.58 -14.92
N LEU A 39 -9.32 -5.59 -14.19
CA LEU A 39 -9.51 -4.17 -14.50
C LEU A 39 -8.23 -3.39 -14.81
N LEU A 40 -7.04 -3.90 -14.44
CA LEU A 40 -5.79 -3.16 -14.62
C LEU A 40 -4.66 -4.14 -14.96
N SER A 41 -3.83 -3.79 -15.96
CA SER A 41 -2.65 -4.59 -16.30
C SER A 41 -1.77 -4.73 -15.05
N PRO A 42 -1.43 -5.96 -14.62
CA PRO A 42 -0.64 -6.20 -13.41
C PRO A 42 0.73 -5.52 -13.46
N TYR A 43 1.29 -5.35 -14.66
CA TYR A 43 2.53 -4.62 -14.87
C TYR A 43 2.40 -3.14 -14.49
N LEU A 44 1.32 -2.47 -14.91
CA LEU A 44 1.10 -1.05 -14.60
C LEU A 44 0.72 -0.86 -13.12
N ALA A 45 -0.13 -1.75 -12.60
CA ALA A 45 -0.55 -1.75 -11.21
C ALA A 45 0.66 -1.89 -10.25
N ALA A 46 1.56 -2.83 -10.53
CA ALA A 46 2.73 -3.08 -9.70
C ALA A 46 3.66 -1.86 -9.64
N HIS A 47 3.92 -1.20 -10.78
CA HIS A 47 4.75 0.01 -10.80
C HIS A 47 4.08 1.17 -10.06
N LEU A 48 2.79 1.42 -10.30
CA LEU A 48 2.06 2.50 -9.64
C LEU A 48 2.00 2.30 -8.11
N VAL A 49 1.76 1.08 -7.66
CA VAL A 49 1.76 0.72 -6.23
C VAL A 49 3.16 0.92 -5.64
N THR A 50 4.20 0.42 -6.30
CA THR A 50 5.59 0.56 -5.81
C THR A 50 5.99 2.02 -5.65
N TYR A 51 5.65 2.86 -6.64
CA TYR A 51 5.91 4.30 -6.55
C TYR A 51 5.07 4.97 -5.45
N ALA A 52 3.78 4.65 -5.33
CA ALA A 52 2.91 5.21 -4.30
C ALA A 52 3.35 4.82 -2.88
N GLU A 53 3.76 3.56 -2.68
CA GLU A 53 4.23 3.02 -1.41
C GLU A 53 5.45 3.75 -0.85
N HIS A 54 6.35 4.22 -1.73
CA HIS A 54 7.59 4.86 -1.29
C HIS A 54 7.47 6.38 -1.34
N LEU A 55 6.83 6.95 -2.36
CA LEU A 55 6.82 8.39 -2.58
C LEU A 55 5.99 9.14 -1.53
N PHE A 56 4.78 8.65 -1.21
CA PHE A 56 3.88 9.38 -0.30
C PHE A 56 4.33 9.38 1.16
N PRO A 57 4.83 8.27 1.74
CA PRO A 57 5.39 8.30 3.09
C PRO A 57 6.65 9.17 3.16
N LEU A 58 7.49 9.14 2.12
CA LEU A 58 8.72 9.94 2.09
C LEU A 58 8.42 11.44 2.01
N LEU A 59 7.41 11.83 1.21
CA LEU A 59 6.89 13.20 1.18
C LEU A 59 6.25 13.61 2.52
N LEU A 60 5.54 12.70 3.19
CA LEU A 60 4.96 12.96 4.51
C LEU A 60 6.04 13.18 5.58
N VAL A 61 7.10 12.36 5.58
CA VAL A 61 8.23 12.47 6.51
C VAL A 61 9.04 13.75 6.25
N LEU A 62 9.27 14.11 4.99
CA LEU A 62 9.96 15.33 4.61
C LEU A 62 9.12 16.59 4.85
N GLY A 63 7.82 16.44 5.09
CA GLY A 63 6.92 17.54 5.41
C GLY A 63 6.73 18.53 4.26
N LEU A 64 6.84 18.04 3.02
CA LEU A 64 6.56 18.78 1.78
C LEU A 64 5.14 18.42 1.30
N LEU A 65 4.26 19.41 1.12
CA LEU A 65 2.83 19.27 0.84
C LEU A 65 2.12 18.29 1.79
N ALA A 66 2.37 18.39 3.09
CA ALA A 66 2.03 17.35 4.04
C ALA A 66 0.50 17.07 4.17
N ARG A 67 -0.34 18.06 3.89
CA ARG A 67 -1.81 17.87 3.78
C ARG A 67 -2.18 17.02 2.56
N LEU A 68 -1.53 17.25 1.42
CA LEU A 68 -1.76 16.48 0.19
C LEU A 68 -1.23 15.04 0.35
N SER A 69 -0.05 14.89 0.97
CA SER A 69 0.54 13.57 1.28
C SER A 69 -0.33 12.77 2.27
N ALA A 70 -0.88 13.42 3.30
CA ALA A 70 -1.80 12.78 4.23
C ALA A 70 -3.13 12.39 3.56
N LEU A 71 -3.66 13.21 2.65
CA LEU A 71 -4.84 12.87 1.84
C LEU A 71 -4.57 11.68 0.91
N ALA A 72 -3.40 11.62 0.27
CA ALA A 72 -3.01 10.51 -0.58
C ALA A 72 -2.91 9.19 0.20
N LEU A 73 -2.27 9.23 1.39
CA LEU A 73 -2.17 8.07 2.28
C LEU A 73 -3.52 7.64 2.86
N LEU A 74 -4.39 8.61 3.18
CA LEU A 74 -5.76 8.33 3.59
C LEU A 74 -6.55 7.63 2.47
N GLY A 75 -6.44 8.13 1.23
CA GLY A 75 -7.05 7.52 0.05
C GLY A 75 -6.58 6.07 -0.16
N MET A 76 -5.26 5.83 -0.08
CA MET A 76 -4.71 4.48 -0.17
C MET A 76 -5.23 3.56 0.95
N THR A 77 -5.29 4.06 2.19
CA THR A 77 -5.82 3.30 3.33
C THR A 77 -7.29 2.92 3.12
N LEU A 78 -8.10 3.82 2.56
CA LEU A 78 -9.50 3.55 2.21
C LEU A 78 -9.63 2.52 1.09
N VAL A 79 -8.78 2.58 0.05
CA VAL A 79 -8.76 1.58 -1.01
C VAL A 79 -8.43 0.19 -0.43
N ILE A 80 -7.42 0.09 0.44
CA ILE A 80 -7.06 -1.18 1.09
C ILE A 80 -8.20 -1.68 1.97
N GLN A 81 -8.82 -0.81 2.78
CA GLN A 81 -9.93 -1.16 3.65
C GLN A 81 -11.17 -1.64 2.88
N LEU A 82 -11.50 -1.02 1.75
CA LEU A 82 -12.71 -1.33 1.00
C LEU A 82 -12.53 -2.52 0.05
N PHE A 83 -11.36 -2.65 -0.56
CA PHE A 83 -11.15 -3.62 -1.63
C PHE A 83 -10.26 -4.80 -1.24
N VAL A 84 -9.31 -4.65 -0.32
CA VAL A 84 -8.28 -5.68 -0.08
C VAL A 84 -8.54 -6.44 1.23
N TYR A 85 -8.57 -5.75 2.37
CA TYR A 85 -8.67 -6.38 3.69
C TYR A 85 -9.77 -5.71 4.55
N PRO A 86 -11.05 -6.00 4.28
CA PRO A 86 -12.15 -5.38 5.00
C PRO A 86 -12.17 -5.73 6.50
N ASP A 87 -11.71 -6.92 6.86
CA ASP A 87 -11.76 -7.43 8.23
C ASP A 87 -10.71 -6.80 9.16
N ALA A 88 -9.69 -6.13 8.61
CA ALA A 88 -8.61 -5.47 9.35
C ALA A 88 -8.96 -4.03 9.81
N TRP A 89 -10.25 -3.75 10.01
CA TRP A 89 -10.79 -2.42 10.31
C TRP A 89 -10.19 -1.71 11.54
N PRO A 90 -9.81 -2.38 12.65
CA PRO A 90 -9.24 -1.67 13.81
C PRO A 90 -7.89 -1.04 13.48
N THR A 91 -7.09 -1.72 12.66
CA THR A 91 -5.79 -1.25 12.20
C THR A 91 -5.98 -0.03 11.30
N HIS A 92 -6.82 -0.14 10.26
CA HIS A 92 -7.04 0.95 9.31
C HIS A 92 -7.62 2.21 9.97
N LEU A 93 -8.54 2.07 10.94
CA LEU A 93 -9.04 3.23 11.69
C LEU A 93 -7.95 3.96 12.48
N THR A 94 -6.97 3.23 13.02
CA THR A 94 -5.84 3.84 13.72
C THR A 94 -5.01 4.71 12.77
N TRP A 95 -4.78 4.24 11.54
CA TRP A 95 -4.07 5.01 10.51
C TRP A 95 -4.89 6.20 10.02
N ILE A 96 -6.19 6.00 9.74
CA ILE A 96 -7.13 7.05 9.34
C ILE A 96 -7.16 8.17 10.37
N GLY A 97 -7.28 7.83 11.66
CA GLY A 97 -7.29 8.82 12.74
C GLY A 97 -6.04 9.69 12.75
N ARG A 98 -4.86 9.07 12.56
CA ARG A 98 -3.58 9.81 12.49
C ARG A 98 -3.52 10.73 11.28
N MET A 99 -3.97 10.26 10.11
CA MET A 99 -4.01 11.08 8.89
C MET A 99 -4.99 12.24 9.02
N LEU A 100 -6.18 12.03 9.61
CA LEU A 100 -7.16 13.10 9.87
C LEU A 100 -6.60 14.17 10.83
N VAL A 101 -5.84 13.78 11.86
CA VAL A 101 -5.16 14.73 12.73
C VAL A 101 -4.16 15.57 11.94
N VAL A 102 -3.36 14.96 11.06
CA VAL A 102 -2.40 15.68 10.22
C VAL A 102 -3.10 16.61 9.21
N ILE A 103 -4.20 16.18 8.61
CA ILE A 103 -4.99 16.99 7.68
C ILE A 103 -5.61 18.21 8.41
N GLY A 104 -6.26 17.97 9.55
CA GLY A 104 -6.98 19.00 10.31
C GLY A 104 -6.07 19.96 11.06
N ARG A 105 -4.96 19.48 11.65
CA ARG A 105 -4.04 20.32 12.43
C ARG A 105 -2.79 20.77 11.66
N GLY A 106 -2.53 20.20 10.49
CA GLY A 106 -1.28 20.39 9.76
C GLY A 106 -0.10 19.64 10.39
N THR A 107 0.97 19.46 9.64
CA THR A 107 2.25 18.98 10.19
C THR A 107 2.87 20.07 11.06
N GLY A 108 3.39 19.68 12.23
CA GLY A 108 3.82 20.59 13.30
C GLY A 108 4.92 21.59 12.93
N ARG A 109 5.53 22.21 13.95
CA ARG A 109 6.54 23.29 13.80
C ARG A 109 7.79 22.90 13.00
N TRP A 110 8.01 21.61 12.77
CA TRP A 110 9.18 21.03 12.08
C TRP A 110 8.94 20.66 10.60
N SER A 111 7.77 20.97 10.03
CA SER A 111 7.50 20.66 8.62
C SER A 111 8.23 21.60 7.67
N ALA A 112 8.88 21.07 6.64
CA ALA A 112 9.52 21.86 5.58
C ALA A 112 8.53 22.82 4.90
N ASP A 113 7.26 22.47 4.77
CA ASP A 113 6.16 23.33 4.29
C ASP A 113 6.06 24.67 5.04
N ARG A 114 6.31 24.67 6.35
CA ARG A 114 6.26 25.88 7.17
C ARG A 114 7.52 26.72 7.00
N MET A 115 8.68 26.09 6.75
CA MET A 115 9.93 26.77 6.41
C MET A 115 9.89 27.36 4.98
N LEU A 116 9.11 26.75 4.08
CA LEU A 116 8.89 27.22 2.70
C LEU A 116 7.76 28.26 2.57
N GLY A 117 7.15 28.69 3.68
CA GLY A 117 6.21 29.81 3.69
C GLY A 117 4.77 29.48 3.30
N ASN A 118 4.40 28.20 3.22
CA ASN A 118 3.02 27.81 2.98
C ASN A 118 2.24 27.90 4.31
N ARG A 119 1.50 29.00 4.48
CA ARG A 119 0.68 29.30 5.68
C ARG A 119 -0.63 28.53 5.70
#